data_AF-A0A0L0F9Q3-F1
#
_entry.id   AF-A0A0L0F9Q3-F1
#
_cell.length_a   1.000
_cell.length_b   1.000
_cell.length_c   1.000
_cell.angle_alpha   90.00
_cell.angle_beta   90.00
_cell.angle_gamma   90.00
#
_symmetry.space_group_name_H-M   'P 1'
#
loop_
_entity.id
_entity.type
_entity.pdbx_description
1 polymer ?
#
loop_
_entity_poly.entity_id
_entity_poly.type
_entity_poly.pdbx_seq_one_letter_code
_entity_poly.pdbx_strand_id
1 'polypeptide(L)' 'ATCTTCCIAKPPRAKHCRFCNRCVAQYDHHCFWTNNCVGQRNTRVFFALVTLGLVALYLYNQVLAAFVFASRPVPYVG' A
#
# COMPACT_ATOMS: atom_id res chain seq x y z
N ALA A 1 8.69 -19.39 -20.08
CA ALA A 1 9.93 -19.44 -19.27
C ALA A 1 9.65 -20.16 -17.95
N THR A 2 10.44 -21.14 -17.56
CA THR A 2 10.27 -21.92 -16.32
C THR A 2 10.90 -21.17 -15.13
N CYS A 3 10.41 -21.39 -13.90
CA CYS A 3 11.07 -20.97 -12.68
C CYS A 3 11.99 -22.10 -12.20
N THR A 4 13.27 -21.83 -12.04
CA THR A 4 14.25 -22.84 -11.59
C THR A 4 14.07 -23.22 -10.11
N THR A 5 13.66 -22.28 -9.26
CA THR A 5 13.43 -22.53 -7.82
C THR A 5 12.16 -23.34 -7.57
N CYS A 6 11.07 -23.03 -8.26
CA CYS A 6 9.78 -23.71 -8.06
C CYS A 6 9.56 -24.89 -9.01
N CYS A 7 10.42 -25.08 -10.02
CA CYS A 7 10.28 -26.10 -11.06
C CYS A 7 8.92 -26.07 -11.81
N ILE A 8 8.32 -24.90 -11.96
CA ILE A 8 7.04 -24.72 -12.69
C ILE A 8 7.20 -23.81 -13.91
N ALA A 9 6.38 -24.03 -14.94
CA ALA A 9 6.22 -23.08 -16.04
C ALA A 9 5.64 -21.77 -15.49
N LYS A 10 6.34 -20.64 -15.69
CA LYS A 10 5.83 -19.34 -15.20
C LYS A 10 4.64 -18.91 -16.07
N PRO A 11 3.48 -18.61 -15.45
CA PRO A 11 2.40 -17.92 -16.15
C PRO A 11 2.89 -16.60 -16.76
N PRO A 12 2.20 -16.05 -17.78
CA PRO A 12 2.55 -14.76 -18.35
C PRO A 12 2.71 -13.68 -17.28
N ARG A 13 3.81 -12.91 -17.37
CA ARG A 13 4.19 -11.84 -16.42
C ARG A 13 4.39 -12.29 -14.96
N ALA A 14 4.56 -13.59 -14.68
CA ALA A 14 4.86 -14.06 -13.33
C ALA A 14 6.36 -13.92 -12.99
N LYS A 15 6.66 -13.65 -11.71
CA LYS A 15 8.03 -13.66 -11.15
C LYS A 15 8.07 -14.48 -9.85
N HIS A 16 9.21 -15.09 -9.58
CA HIS A 16 9.47 -15.74 -8.29
C HIS A 16 9.91 -14.69 -7.27
N CYS A 17 9.17 -14.58 -6.17
CA CYS A 17 9.57 -13.75 -5.05
C CYS A 17 10.36 -14.59 -4.06
N ARG A 18 11.63 -14.21 -3.83
CA ARG A 18 12.52 -14.90 -2.89
C ARG A 18 12.05 -14.77 -1.44
N PHE A 19 11.49 -13.61 -1.07
CA PHE A 19 10.97 -13.37 0.28
C PHE A 19 9.76 -14.24 0.63
N CYS A 20 8.82 -14.39 -0.31
CA CYS A 20 7.67 -15.28 -0.12
C CYS A 20 7.90 -16.72 -0.59
N ASN A 21 9.09 -17.03 -1.12
CA ASN A 21 9.48 -18.29 -1.72
C ASN A 21 8.43 -18.91 -2.67
N ARG A 22 7.81 -18.09 -3.54
CA ARG A 22 6.78 -18.55 -4.47
C ARG A 22 6.73 -17.73 -5.74
N CYS A 23 6.25 -18.34 -6.83
CA CYS A 23 5.89 -17.63 -8.04
C CYS A 23 4.56 -16.90 -7.86
N VAL A 24 4.52 -15.63 -8.29
CA VAL A 24 3.33 -14.78 -8.22
C VAL A 24 2.96 -14.37 -9.62
N ALA A 25 1.71 -14.60 -10.02
CA ALA A 25 1.19 -14.23 -11.33
C ALA A 25 0.99 -12.71 -11.44
N GLN A 26 1.30 -12.14 -12.60
CA GLN A 26 1.31 -10.69 -12.85
C GLN A 26 2.02 -9.95 -11.70
N TYR A 27 3.22 -10.41 -11.35
CA TYR A 27 3.96 -9.90 -10.20
C TYR A 27 4.26 -8.41 -10.41
N ASP A 28 3.88 -7.61 -9.43
CA ASP A 28 4.23 -6.20 -9.35
C ASP A 28 5.44 -6.03 -8.43
N HIS A 29 5.25 -6.23 -7.12
CA HIS A 29 6.32 -6.13 -6.12
C HIS A 29 6.05 -6.98 -4.87
N HIS A 30 7.08 -7.16 -4.04
CA HIS A 30 6.91 -7.61 -2.64
C HIS A 30 6.80 -6.37 -1.76
N CYS A 31 5.63 -6.16 -1.17
CA CYS A 31 5.38 -5.02 -0.31
C CYS A 31 5.75 -5.38 1.12
N PHE A 32 6.74 -4.67 1.67
CA PHE A 32 7.17 -4.87 3.05
C PHE A 32 6.09 -4.44 4.05
N TRP A 33 5.31 -3.40 3.72
CA TRP A 33 4.25 -2.89 4.59
C TRP A 33 3.12 -3.90 4.80
N THR A 34 2.76 -4.68 3.77
CA THR A 34 1.74 -5.73 3.89
C THR A 34 2.32 -7.11 4.14
N ASN A 35 3.66 -7.20 4.24
CA ASN A 35 4.43 -8.44 4.31
C ASN A 35 3.96 -9.48 3.29
N ASN A 36 3.63 -9.04 2.08
CA ASN A 36 3.04 -9.88 1.04
C ASN A 36 3.37 -9.37 -0.36
N CYS A 37 3.30 -10.25 -1.35
CA CYS A 37 3.43 -9.85 -2.76
C CYS A 37 2.15 -9.21 -3.26
N VAL A 38 2.29 -8.16 -4.05
CA VAL A 38 1.23 -7.58 -4.86
C VAL A 38 1.31 -8.18 -6.26
N GLY A 39 0.19 -8.69 -6.73
CA GLY A 39 0.04 -9.28 -8.06
C GLY A 39 -1.42 -9.58 -8.35
N GLN A 40 -1.67 -10.42 -9.36
CA GLN A 40 -3.01 -10.60 -9.96
C GLN A 40 -4.17 -10.74 -8.96
N ARG A 41 -3.98 -11.47 -7.85
CA ARG A 41 -5.04 -11.78 -6.90
C ARG A 41 -5.38 -10.65 -5.93
N ASN A 42 -4.50 -9.67 -5.74
CA ASN A 42 -4.69 -8.63 -4.73
C ASN A 42 -4.38 -7.21 -5.22
N THR A 43 -3.99 -7.00 -6.49
CA THR A 43 -3.71 -5.65 -7.03
C THR A 43 -4.85 -4.68 -6.76
N ARG A 44 -6.11 -5.06 -6.99
CA ARG A 44 -7.28 -4.18 -6.75
C ARG A 44 -7.44 -3.80 -5.28
N VAL A 45 -7.30 -4.77 -4.39
CA VAL A 45 -7.42 -4.56 -2.93
C VAL A 45 -6.25 -3.72 -2.42
N PHE A 46 -5.04 -3.92 -2.95
CA PHE A 46 -3.88 -3.11 -2.62
C PHE A 46 -4.08 -1.63 -3.01
N PHE A 47 -4.61 -1.35 -4.20
CA PHE A 47 -4.96 0.01 -4.60
C PHE A 47 -6.03 0.62 -3.68
N ALA A 48 -7.08 -0.14 -3.33
CA ALA A 48 -8.09 0.34 -2.39
C ALA A 48 -7.48 0.68 -1.02
N LEU A 49 -6.56 -0.15 -0.50
CA LEU A 49 -5.85 0.10 0.75
C LEU A 49 -5.03 1.40 0.70
N VAL A 50 -4.27 1.63 -0.38
CA VAL A 50 -3.48 2.86 -0.55
C VAL A 50 -4.41 4.08 -0.63
N THR A 51 -5.48 4.03 -1.43
CA THR A 51 -6.43 5.13 -1.58
C THR A 51 -7.12 5.46 -0.25
N LEU A 52 -7.61 4.45 0.48
CA LEU A 52 -8.25 4.66 1.78
C LEU A 52 -7.26 5.24 2.80
N GLY A 53 -6.01 4.79 2.80
CA GLY A 53 -4.96 5.35 3.65
C GLY A 53 -4.71 6.84 3.38
N LEU A 54 -4.64 7.24 2.10
CA LEU A 54 -4.49 8.65 1.71
C LEU A 54 -5.69 9.50 2.14
N VAL A 55 -6.91 8.98 1.96
CA VAL A 55 -8.14 9.66 2.41
C VAL A 55 -8.13 9.82 3.94
N ALA A 56 -7.76 8.79 4.69
CA ALA A 56 -7.69 8.85 6.14
C ALA A 56 -6.67 9.90 6.63
N LEU A 57 -5.48 9.95 6.01
CA LEU A 57 -4.46 10.94 6.32
C LEU A 57 -4.93 12.36 6.02
N TYR A 58 -5.61 12.56 4.89
CA TYR A 58 -6.19 13.85 4.53
C TYR A 58 -7.23 14.31 5.57
N LEU A 59 -8.19 13.44 5.92
CA LEU A 59 -9.22 13.77 6.91
C LEU A 59 -8.62 14.04 8.29
N TYR A 60 -7.64 13.25 8.72
CA TYR A 60 -6.91 13.48 9.97
C TYR A 60 -6.26 14.87 10.00
N ASN A 61 -5.60 15.27 8.91
CA ASN A 61 -4.97 16.58 8.83
C ASN A 61 -5.98 17.74 8.89
N GLN A 62 -7.18 17.57 8.30
CA GLN A 62 -8.24 18.58 8.40
C GLN A 62 -8.73 18.75 9.84
N VAL A 63 -8.95 17.64 10.56
CA VAL A 63 -9.37 17.67 11.97
C VAL A 63 -8.29 18.30 12.84
N LEU A 64 -7.03 17.92 12.64
CA LEU A 64 -5.90 18.51 13.37
C LEU A 64 -5.79 20.01 13.11
N ALA A 65 -5.89 20.45 11.85
CA ALA A 65 -5.86 21.86 11.49
C ALA A 65 -7.00 22.63 12.18
N ALA A 66 -8.23 22.13 12.12
CA ALA A 66 -9.39 22.75 12.77
C ALA A 66 -9.18 22.88 14.29
N PHE A 67 -8.66 21.84 14.95
CA PHE A 67 -8.33 21.89 16.38
C PHE A 67 -7.27 22.94 16.67
N VAL A 68 -6.19 22.98 15.89
CA VAL A 68 -5.12 23.98 16.05
C VAL A 68 -5.68 25.39 15.91
N PHE A 69 -6.47 25.67 14.88
CA PHE A 69 -7.07 27.00 14.68
C PHE A 69 -8.04 27.38 15.80
N ALA A 70 -8.88 26.45 16.27
CA ALA A 70 -9.80 26.69 17.38
C ALA A 70 -9.07 26.89 18.73
N SER A 71 -7.90 26.27 18.90
CA SER A 71 -7.09 26.40 20.11
C SER A 71 -6.22 27.66 20.15
N ARG A 72 -6.16 28.45 19.07
CA ARG A 72 -5.39 29.70 19.08
C ARG A 72 -6.08 30.71 20.01
N PRO A 73 -5.37 31.28 21.00
CA PRO A 73 -5.93 32.33 21.83
C PRO A 73 -6.27 33.53 20.94
N VAL A 74 -7.49 34.06 21.09
CA VAL A 74 -7.90 35.30 20.43
C VAL A 74 -6.94 36.40 20.91
N PRO A 75 -6.27 37.15 20.02
CA PRO A 75 -5.43 38.25 20.45
C PRO A 75 -6.31 39.26 21.19
N TYR A 76 -5.98 39.51 22.46
CA TYR A 76 -6.63 40.51 23.29
C TYR A 76 -6.30 41.89 22.68
N VAL A 77 -7.26 42.48 21.96
CA VAL A 77 -7.14 43.84 21.45
C VAL A 77 -7.55 44.76 22.59
N GLY A 78 -6.55 45.40 23.21
CA GLY A 78 -6.73 46.52 24.14
C GLY A 78 -6.83 47.84 23.39
#